data_AF-A0A4V2EVF8-F1
#
_entry.id   AF-A0A4V2EVF8-F1
#
_cell.length_a   1.000
_cell.length_b   1.000
_cell.length_c   1.000
_cell.angle_alpha   90.00
_cell.angle_beta   90.00
_cell.angle_gamma   90.00
#
_symmetry.space_group_name_H-M   'P 1'
#
loop_
_entity.id
_entity.type
_entity.pdbx_description
1 polymer ?
#
loop_
_entity_poly.entity_id
_entity_poly.type
_entity_poly.pdbx_seq_one_letter_code
_entity_poly.pdbx_strand_id
1 'polypeptide(L)'
;MSHPTQNPQPTRRQLAALGLAALLPFPPGGVRANTTGPGRTTVPLFSTAPVGASSVDGWQHQRLPKVARANEHEVVADEGTAVLQIRSAASASTWLARLDVDASERPWLRWRWKVDRALAGSDLRVKTGDDHAARLYVIFDLPLDRLSLGDRLRISAARALSGADLPAAALCYVWGHAQPVGSTAWNPYTDRVRMVVMDSGDARAGRWQRHQRNLAQDWAEAFGGPMPRVAGLAVGADTDNTSDRVTTWFGDLELSATPG
;
A
#
# COMPACT_ATOMS: atom_id res chain seq x y z
N MET A 1 -32.98 41.72 29.42
CA MET A 1 -31.86 42.10 28.53
C MET A 1 -30.92 40.91 28.48
N SER A 2 -31.06 40.08 27.46
CA SER A 2 -30.40 38.77 27.36
C SER A 2 -29.17 38.90 26.47
N HIS A 3 -28.00 38.52 26.99
CA HIS A 3 -26.79 38.37 26.19
C HIS A 3 -26.85 37.08 25.35
N PRO A 4 -26.50 37.11 24.05
CA PRO A 4 -26.30 35.88 23.30
C PRO A 4 -24.86 35.37 23.46
N THR A 5 -24.75 34.11 23.91
CA THR A 5 -23.54 33.30 23.87
C THR A 5 -23.11 33.04 22.42
N GLN A 6 -21.92 33.51 22.06
CA GLN A 6 -21.28 33.22 20.78
C GLN A 6 -20.61 31.85 20.87
N ASN A 7 -21.10 30.88 20.10
CA ASN A 7 -20.49 29.56 19.95
C ASN A 7 -19.29 29.68 18.98
N PRO A 8 -18.09 29.16 19.30
CA PRO A 8 -16.97 29.19 18.37
C PRO A 8 -17.21 28.25 17.20
N GLN A 9 -17.18 28.79 15.98
CA GLN A 9 -17.25 28.02 14.73
C GLN A 9 -15.92 27.27 14.53
N PRO A 10 -15.94 25.95 14.20
CA PRO A 10 -14.72 25.28 13.79
C PRO A 10 -14.30 25.79 12.42
N THR A 11 -13.12 26.42 12.35
CA THR A 11 -12.49 26.82 11.09
C THR A 11 -12.15 25.58 10.26
N ARG A 12 -13.02 25.28 9.30
CA ARG A 12 -12.88 24.19 8.33
C ARG A 12 -11.78 24.54 7.34
N ARG A 13 -10.52 24.25 7.67
CA ARG A 13 -9.47 24.11 6.65
C ARG A 13 -9.72 22.78 5.94
N GLN A 14 -10.43 22.82 4.83
CA GLN A 14 -10.51 21.70 3.89
C GLN A 14 -9.13 21.52 3.26
N LEU A 15 -8.29 20.68 3.85
CA LEU A 15 -7.18 20.07 3.14
C LEU A 15 -7.79 19.08 2.15
N ALA A 16 -7.41 19.17 0.87
CA ALA A 16 -7.83 18.21 -0.13
C ALA A 16 -7.37 16.81 0.31
N ALA A 17 -8.33 15.90 0.52
CA ALA A 17 -8.10 14.49 0.82
C ALA A 17 -7.30 13.85 -0.32
N LEU A 18 -6.13 13.31 -0.02
CA LEU A 18 -5.16 12.76 -0.96
C LEU A 18 -5.00 11.25 -0.75
N GLY A 19 -5.83 10.44 -1.40
CA GLY A 19 -5.69 8.99 -1.30
C GLY A 19 -4.30 8.47 -1.72
N LEU A 20 -3.84 7.41 -1.06
CA LEU A 20 -2.60 6.67 -1.30
C LEU A 20 -2.60 5.91 -2.64
N ALA A 21 -2.93 6.57 -3.73
CA ALA A 21 -2.85 6.01 -5.09
C ALA A 21 -1.50 6.31 -5.77
N ALA A 22 -0.64 7.14 -5.16
CA ALA A 22 0.65 7.49 -5.74
C ALA A 22 1.65 6.36 -5.51
N LEU A 23 1.65 5.37 -6.41
CA LEU A 23 2.83 4.54 -6.66
C LEU A 23 3.97 5.48 -7.03
N LEU A 24 4.89 5.72 -6.10
CA LEU A 24 6.03 6.56 -6.41
C LEU A 24 6.83 5.87 -7.49
N PRO A 25 7.26 6.62 -8.52
CA PRO A 25 8.03 6.02 -9.57
C PRO A 25 9.39 5.60 -9.02
N PHE A 26 9.93 4.51 -9.54
CA PHE A 26 11.29 4.12 -9.23
C PHE A 26 12.23 5.16 -9.85
N PRO A 27 13.16 5.78 -9.08
CA PRO A 27 14.18 6.64 -9.69
C PRO A 27 14.92 5.87 -10.79
N PRO A 28 15.14 6.49 -11.96
CA PRO A 28 16.05 5.93 -12.96
C PRO A 28 17.46 5.88 -12.38
N GLY A 29 18.26 4.91 -12.83
CA GLY A 29 19.63 4.75 -12.36
C GLY A 29 20.47 6.04 -12.42
N GLY A 30 21.14 6.34 -11.31
CA GLY A 30 22.16 7.39 -11.11
C GLY A 30 21.64 8.56 -10.26
N VAL A 31 22.02 8.76 -8.99
CA VAL A 31 23.38 8.90 -8.43
C VAL A 31 23.44 8.37 -6.98
N ARG A 32 24.32 7.37 -6.78
CA ARG A 32 25.09 6.99 -5.57
C ARG A 32 24.42 7.02 -4.17
N ALA A 33 23.66 5.96 -3.89
CA ALA A 33 23.96 5.05 -2.77
C ALA A 33 23.81 3.61 -3.33
N ASN A 34 24.56 2.63 -2.85
CA ASN A 34 24.72 1.30 -3.46
C ASN A 34 23.40 0.48 -3.61
N THR A 35 22.57 0.79 -4.59
CA THR A 35 21.38 -0.01 -4.94
C THR A 35 21.26 -0.20 -6.46
N THR A 36 22.35 -0.66 -7.08
CA THR A 36 22.35 -1.14 -8.48
C THR A 36 22.59 -2.65 -8.46
N GLY A 37 21.56 -3.40 -8.08
CA GLY A 37 21.50 -4.85 -8.27
C GLY A 37 20.20 -5.22 -8.98
N PRO A 38 20.13 -6.37 -9.67
CA PRO A 38 18.85 -6.90 -10.15
C PRO A 38 17.84 -6.94 -8.99
N GLY A 39 16.55 -6.74 -9.29
CA GLY A 39 15.52 -6.80 -8.25
C GLY A 39 15.62 -8.10 -7.47
N ARG A 40 15.34 -8.05 -6.16
CA ARG A 40 15.45 -9.25 -5.33
C ARG A 40 14.43 -10.28 -5.81
N THR A 41 14.84 -11.54 -5.86
CA THR A 41 13.93 -12.64 -6.17
C THR A 41 13.20 -13.16 -4.94
N THR A 42 13.58 -12.72 -3.74
CA THR A 42 12.92 -13.04 -2.47
C THR A 42 12.52 -11.77 -1.75
N VAL A 43 11.41 -11.84 -1.01
CA VAL A 43 10.93 -10.72 -0.21
C VAL A 43 11.82 -10.59 1.03
N PRO A 44 12.41 -9.43 1.32
CA PRO A 44 13.15 -9.22 2.56
C PRO A 44 12.23 -9.37 3.77
N LEU A 45 12.69 -10.07 4.79
CA LEU A 45 11.90 -10.37 5.99
C LEU A 45 12.01 -9.23 6.99
N PHE A 46 10.92 -8.89 7.67
CA PHE A 46 10.95 -7.98 8.82
C PHE A 46 11.53 -8.69 10.05
N SER A 47 11.32 -10.00 10.15
CA SER A 47 11.76 -10.82 11.28
C SER A 47 13.27 -10.92 11.47
N THR A 48 14.06 -10.55 10.46
CA THR A 48 15.53 -10.53 10.52
C THR A 48 16.11 -9.21 11.00
N ALA A 49 15.28 -8.15 11.11
CA ALA A 49 15.71 -6.87 11.66
C ALA A 49 15.68 -6.88 13.20
N PRO A 50 16.60 -6.15 13.86
CA PRO A 50 16.57 -6.03 15.31
C PRO A 50 15.34 -5.24 15.77
N VAL A 51 14.77 -5.63 16.91
CA VAL A 51 13.74 -4.85 17.60
C VAL A 51 14.30 -3.46 17.94
N GLY A 52 13.53 -2.42 17.71
CA GLY A 52 13.94 -1.02 17.79
C GLY A 52 14.44 -0.42 16.47
N ALA A 53 14.58 -1.22 15.41
CA ALA A 53 15.07 -0.70 14.14
C ALA A 53 14.04 0.19 13.44
N SER A 54 14.49 1.34 12.93
CA SER A 54 13.72 2.19 11.99
C SER A 54 14.06 1.91 10.53
N SER A 55 14.91 0.91 10.24
CA SER A 55 15.33 0.50 8.90
C SER A 55 15.39 -1.02 8.80
N VAL A 56 14.90 -1.58 7.69
CA VAL A 56 14.97 -3.02 7.40
C VAL A 56 15.66 -3.18 6.04
N ASP A 57 16.68 -4.04 5.95
CA ASP A 57 17.39 -4.25 4.69
C ASP A 57 16.42 -4.69 3.57
N GLY A 58 16.60 -4.11 2.38
CA GLY A 58 15.75 -4.36 1.23
C GLY A 58 14.39 -3.65 1.24
N TRP A 59 13.98 -3.03 2.36
CA TRP A 59 12.80 -2.17 2.42
C TRP A 59 13.19 -0.69 2.45
N GLN A 60 12.45 0.13 1.71
CA GLN A 60 12.65 1.57 1.64
C GLN A 60 11.39 2.30 2.08
N HIS A 61 11.52 3.17 3.09
CA HIS A 61 10.43 4.06 3.50
C HIS A 61 10.24 5.15 2.44
N GLN A 62 9.00 5.30 2.00
CA GLN A 62 8.60 6.17 0.92
C GLN A 62 7.58 7.21 1.41
N ARG A 63 7.99 8.48 1.37
CA ARG A 63 7.13 9.62 1.65
C ARG A 63 6.33 10.01 0.41
N LEU A 64 5.08 10.37 0.61
CA LEU A 64 4.19 10.72 -0.50
C LEU A 64 4.26 12.22 -0.74
N PRO A 65 4.54 12.69 -1.97
CA PRO A 65 4.78 14.11 -2.25
C PRO A 65 3.64 15.04 -1.84
N LYS A 66 2.40 14.54 -1.85
CA LYS A 66 1.22 15.34 -1.53
C LYS A 66 0.79 15.24 -0.07
N VAL A 67 1.29 14.26 0.69
CA VAL A 67 0.89 14.06 2.09
C VAL A 67 1.89 14.76 3.00
N ALA A 68 1.40 15.66 3.85
CA ALA A 68 2.25 16.53 4.66
C ALA A 68 3.13 15.77 5.68
N ARG A 69 2.65 14.62 6.17
CA ARG A 69 3.32 13.82 7.20
C ARG A 69 3.43 12.37 6.76
N ALA A 70 4.61 11.80 6.97
CA ALA A 70 4.84 10.36 6.85
C ALA A 70 4.45 9.65 8.16
N ASN A 71 4.21 8.35 8.08
CA ASN A 71 3.95 7.53 9.26
C ASN A 71 5.22 7.32 10.08
N GLU A 72 5.02 7.19 11.40
CA GLU A 72 6.04 6.66 12.29
C GLU A 72 6.11 5.14 12.14
N HIS A 73 7.29 4.57 12.25
CA HIS A 73 7.51 3.15 12.07
C HIS A 73 8.68 2.65 12.91
N GLU A 74 8.59 1.40 13.32
CA GLU A 74 9.61 0.73 14.13
C GLU A 74 9.43 -0.80 13.99
N VAL A 75 10.52 -1.54 14.05
CA VAL A 75 10.47 -3.00 14.22
C VAL A 75 10.26 -3.30 15.70
N VAL A 76 9.16 -3.97 16.04
CA VAL A 76 8.81 -4.31 17.42
C VAL A 76 8.75 -5.83 17.61
N ALA A 77 8.92 -6.29 18.85
CA ALA A 77 8.61 -7.68 19.19
C ALA A 77 7.11 -7.84 19.40
N ASP A 78 6.49 -8.79 18.70
CA ASP A 78 5.09 -9.17 18.88
C ASP A 78 4.96 -10.69 18.71
N GLU A 79 4.33 -11.37 19.66
CA GLU A 79 4.23 -12.85 19.71
C GLU A 79 5.58 -13.57 19.49
N GLY A 80 6.66 -13.01 20.07
CA GLY A 80 8.01 -13.60 20.00
C GLY A 80 8.71 -13.46 18.65
N THR A 81 8.16 -12.69 17.70
CA THR A 81 8.77 -12.41 16.39
C THR A 81 8.94 -10.90 16.19
N ALA A 82 10.01 -10.48 15.49
CA ALA A 82 10.16 -9.10 15.05
C ALA A 82 9.18 -8.80 13.90
N VAL A 83 8.45 -7.69 14.00
CA VAL A 83 7.43 -7.26 13.04
C VAL A 83 7.53 -5.76 12.78
N LEU A 84 7.13 -5.31 11.59
CA LEU A 84 7.05 -3.88 11.31
C LEU A 84 5.77 -3.30 11.93
N GLN A 85 5.91 -2.36 12.87
CA GLN A 85 4.82 -1.52 13.35
C GLN A 85 4.83 -0.20 12.58
N ILE A 86 3.64 0.25 12.17
CA ILE A 86 3.38 1.54 11.54
C ILE A 86 2.31 2.25 12.36
N ARG A 87 2.58 3.49 12.76
CA ARG A 87 1.62 4.40 13.40
C ARG A 87 1.28 5.51 12.43
N SER A 88 0.02 5.57 12.04
CA SER A 88 -0.52 6.56 11.13
C SER A 88 -1.49 7.46 11.91
N ALA A 89 -1.35 8.78 11.78
CA ALA A 89 -2.18 9.76 12.46
C ALA A 89 -2.29 11.04 11.64
N ALA A 90 -3.34 11.18 10.82
CA ALA A 90 -3.43 12.20 9.77
C ALA A 90 -2.12 12.28 8.96
N SER A 91 -1.65 11.10 8.54
CA SER A 91 -0.39 10.86 7.85
C SER A 91 -0.51 9.66 6.92
N ALA A 92 0.38 9.56 5.95
CA ALA A 92 0.48 8.37 5.11
C ALA A 92 1.90 8.23 4.55
N SER A 93 2.35 6.99 4.44
CA SER A 93 3.61 6.61 3.79
C SER A 93 3.65 5.10 3.59
N THR A 94 4.51 4.64 2.70
CA THR A 94 4.67 3.21 2.40
C THR A 94 6.08 2.73 2.71
N TRP A 95 6.21 1.43 2.91
CA TRP A 95 7.46 0.69 2.94
C TRP A 95 7.49 -0.17 1.69
N LEU A 96 8.49 0.02 0.81
CA LEU A 96 8.58 -0.65 -0.48
C LEU A 96 9.80 -1.57 -0.55
N ALA A 97 9.56 -2.84 -0.88
CA ALA A 97 10.58 -3.79 -1.29
C ALA A 97 10.58 -3.92 -2.82
N ARG A 98 11.72 -3.66 -3.47
CA ARG A 98 11.89 -3.87 -4.92
C ARG A 98 12.14 -5.33 -5.22
N LEU A 99 11.39 -5.87 -6.16
CA LEU A 99 11.46 -7.26 -6.55
C LEU A 99 11.62 -7.39 -8.07
N ASP A 100 12.15 -8.53 -8.49
CA ASP A 100 12.11 -8.98 -9.87
C ASP A 100 11.73 -10.46 -9.88
N VAL A 101 10.43 -10.71 -9.69
CA VAL A 101 9.89 -12.07 -9.54
C VAL A 101 9.01 -12.41 -10.72
N ASP A 102 9.29 -13.56 -11.34
CA ASP A 102 8.36 -14.16 -12.28
C ASP A 102 7.11 -14.63 -11.55
N ALA A 103 6.01 -13.94 -11.80
CA ALA A 103 4.76 -14.21 -11.14
C ALA A 103 4.10 -15.51 -11.63
N SER A 104 4.52 -16.04 -12.79
CA SER A 104 4.10 -17.38 -13.26
C SER A 104 4.75 -18.52 -12.48
N GLU A 105 5.96 -18.30 -11.96
CA GLU A 105 6.66 -19.28 -11.12
C GLU A 105 6.25 -19.20 -9.66
N ARG A 106 5.92 -18.01 -9.17
CA ARG A 106 5.54 -17.75 -7.76
C ARG A 106 4.25 -16.92 -7.66
N PRO A 107 3.09 -17.50 -8.03
CA PRO A 107 1.83 -16.77 -8.06
C PRO A 107 1.19 -16.60 -6.69
N TRP A 108 1.66 -17.30 -5.65
CA TRP A 108 1.03 -17.26 -4.33
C TRP A 108 1.70 -16.21 -3.44
N LEU A 109 0.93 -15.22 -3.01
CA LEU A 109 1.35 -14.24 -2.01
C LEU A 109 0.76 -14.61 -0.65
N ARG A 110 1.62 -14.68 0.37
CA ARG A 110 1.26 -14.92 1.76
C ARG A 110 1.74 -13.78 2.63
N TRP A 111 0.93 -13.38 3.59
CA TRP A 111 1.30 -12.38 4.58
C TRP A 111 0.45 -12.51 5.84
N ARG A 112 0.85 -11.78 6.87
CA ARG A 112 0.00 -11.51 8.01
C ARG A 112 0.04 -10.05 8.41
N TRP A 113 -1.09 -9.56 8.88
CA TRP A 113 -1.19 -8.22 9.45
C TRP A 113 -2.04 -8.22 10.72
N LYS A 114 -1.95 -7.13 11.48
CA LYS A 114 -2.81 -6.83 12.63
C LYS A 114 -3.06 -5.33 12.61
N VAL A 115 -4.26 -4.90 12.97
CA VAL A 115 -4.60 -3.49 13.19
C VAL A 115 -5.17 -3.34 14.60
N ASP A 116 -4.98 -2.20 15.24
CA ASP A 116 -5.62 -1.91 16.53
C ASP A 116 -7.11 -1.57 16.38
N ARG A 117 -7.49 -1.02 15.22
CA ARG A 117 -8.86 -0.72 14.81
C ARG A 117 -9.01 -0.61 13.30
N ALA A 118 -10.23 -0.73 12.82
CA ALA A 118 -10.64 -0.25 11.51
C ALA A 118 -10.90 1.26 11.55
N LEU A 119 -10.83 1.90 10.36
CA LEU A 119 -11.13 3.32 10.20
C LEU A 119 -12.60 3.46 9.79
N ALA A 120 -13.41 4.11 10.62
CA ALA A 120 -14.86 4.20 10.38
C ALA A 120 -15.23 4.91 9.07
N GLY A 121 -14.39 5.86 8.63
CA GLY A 121 -14.54 6.55 7.35
C GLY A 121 -14.08 5.75 6.12
N SER A 122 -13.54 4.54 6.31
CA SER A 122 -13.01 3.71 5.23
C SER A 122 -14.12 3.19 4.31
N ASP A 123 -14.10 3.64 3.07
CA ASP A 123 -15.02 3.24 2.00
C ASP A 123 -14.29 3.20 0.66
N LEU A 124 -14.15 1.99 0.12
CA LEU A 124 -13.43 1.72 -1.13
C LEU A 124 -13.97 2.47 -2.35
N ARG A 125 -15.21 2.97 -2.31
CA ARG A 125 -15.93 3.52 -3.48
C ARG A 125 -15.81 5.03 -3.61
N VAL A 126 -15.37 5.73 -2.57
CA VAL A 126 -15.38 7.21 -2.54
C VAL A 126 -14.00 7.73 -2.16
N LYS A 127 -13.58 8.82 -2.83
CA LYS A 127 -12.26 9.43 -2.62
C LYS A 127 -11.98 9.77 -1.16
N THR A 128 -12.95 10.36 -0.47
CA THR A 128 -12.82 10.76 0.93
C THR A 128 -12.78 9.58 1.91
N GLY A 129 -13.07 8.36 1.44
CA GLY A 129 -13.03 7.13 2.22
C GLY A 129 -11.88 6.20 1.82
N ASP A 130 -10.96 6.64 0.95
CA ASP A 130 -9.73 5.92 0.61
C ASP A 130 -8.70 6.11 1.74
N ASP A 131 -9.11 5.87 2.98
CA ASP A 131 -8.26 5.65 4.14
C ASP A 131 -8.45 4.19 4.55
N HIS A 132 -7.35 3.47 4.78
CA HIS A 132 -7.39 2.05 5.14
C HIS A 132 -6.41 1.77 6.26
N ALA A 133 -6.86 0.97 7.24
CA ALA A 133 -6.10 0.63 8.42
C ALA A 133 -4.79 -0.10 8.04
N ALA A 134 -4.84 -0.98 7.05
CA ALA A 134 -3.69 -1.63 6.46
C ALA A 134 -3.84 -1.67 4.94
N ARG A 135 -2.71 -1.54 4.23
CA ARG A 135 -2.60 -1.71 2.78
C ARG A 135 -1.38 -2.55 2.45
N LEU A 136 -1.56 -3.48 1.53
CA LEU A 136 -0.50 -4.24 0.87
C LEU A 136 -0.66 -4.13 -0.64
N TYR A 137 0.30 -3.50 -1.31
CA TYR A 137 0.37 -3.37 -2.75
C TYR A 137 1.25 -4.45 -3.36
N VAL A 138 0.78 -5.02 -4.46
CA VAL A 138 1.58 -5.81 -5.40
C VAL A 138 1.74 -4.99 -6.66
N ILE A 139 2.98 -4.63 -6.97
CA ILE A 139 3.33 -3.72 -8.06
C ILE A 139 3.80 -4.56 -9.23
N PHE A 140 3.21 -4.37 -10.41
CA PHE A 140 3.54 -5.13 -11.61
C PHE A 140 4.33 -4.30 -12.61
N ASP A 141 5.32 -4.93 -13.24
CA ASP A 141 6.04 -4.36 -14.37
C ASP A 141 5.23 -4.54 -15.67
N LEU A 142 4.16 -3.76 -15.83
CA LEU A 142 3.31 -3.82 -17.02
C LEU A 142 3.98 -3.05 -18.18
N PRO A 143 4.28 -3.72 -19.32
CA PRO A 143 4.82 -3.04 -20.48
C PRO A 143 3.75 -2.13 -21.12
N LEU A 144 4.18 -0.94 -21.58
CA LEU A 144 3.28 0.15 -22.01
C LEU A 144 2.50 -0.13 -23.31
N ASP A 145 2.92 -1.13 -24.08
CA ASP A 145 2.25 -1.57 -25.32
C ASP A 145 0.91 -2.27 -25.07
N ARG A 146 0.64 -2.70 -23.83
CA ARG A 146 -0.64 -3.29 -23.40
C ARG A 146 -1.68 -2.27 -22.93
N LEU A 147 -1.33 -0.99 -22.94
CA LEU A 147 -2.23 0.09 -22.56
C LEU A 147 -2.92 0.70 -23.79
N SER A 148 -4.03 1.42 -23.57
CA SER A 148 -4.63 2.24 -24.62
C SER A 148 -3.60 3.21 -25.21
N LEU A 149 -3.72 3.58 -26.50
CA LEU A 149 -2.79 4.54 -27.12
C LEU A 149 -2.69 5.86 -26.35
N GLY A 150 -3.80 6.32 -25.77
CA GLY A 150 -3.84 7.54 -24.95
C GLY A 150 -3.08 7.39 -23.63
N ASP A 151 -3.25 6.27 -22.93
CA ASP A 151 -2.53 6.02 -21.68
C ASP A 151 -1.06 5.73 -21.92
N ARG A 152 -0.73 5.04 -23.01
CA ARG A 152 0.64 4.86 -23.48
C ARG A 152 1.32 6.19 -23.70
N LEU A 153 0.72 7.11 -24.46
CA LEU A 153 1.31 8.42 -24.72
C LEU A 153 1.52 9.22 -23.42
N ARG A 154 0.54 9.22 -22.51
CA ARG A 154 0.64 9.89 -21.21
C ARG A 154 1.75 9.31 -20.33
N ILE A 155 1.85 7.99 -20.24
CA ILE A 155 2.86 7.33 -19.40
C ILE A 155 4.24 7.45 -20.02
N SER A 156 4.38 7.28 -21.34
CA SER A 156 5.65 7.51 -22.02
C SER A 156 6.14 8.95 -21.83
N ALA A 157 5.25 9.95 -21.93
CA ALA A 157 5.59 11.34 -21.64
C ALA A 157 5.95 11.55 -20.16
N ALA A 158 5.19 10.96 -19.23
CA ALA A 158 5.48 11.05 -17.81
C ALA A 158 6.84 10.40 -17.46
N ARG A 159 7.18 9.23 -18.02
CA ARG A 159 8.49 8.57 -17.85
C ARG A 159 9.61 9.40 -18.46
N ALA A 160 9.42 9.95 -19.65
CA ALA A 160 10.42 10.79 -20.31
C ALA A 160 10.70 12.10 -19.56
N LEU A 161 9.67 12.72 -18.97
CA LEU A 161 9.79 13.98 -18.23
C LEU A 161 10.26 13.80 -16.79
N SER A 162 9.80 12.75 -16.10
CA SER A 162 10.15 12.48 -14.70
C SER A 162 11.41 11.64 -14.55
N GLY A 163 11.85 10.98 -15.63
CA GLY A 163 12.89 9.95 -15.61
C GLY A 163 12.44 8.66 -14.91
N ALA A 164 11.29 8.61 -14.25
CA ALA A 164 11.04 7.63 -13.22
C ALA A 164 10.05 6.55 -13.69
N ASP A 165 10.34 5.28 -13.36
CA ASP A 165 9.55 4.13 -13.78
C ASP A 165 8.26 4.08 -12.97
N LEU A 166 7.20 4.69 -13.52
CA LEU A 166 5.85 4.60 -12.98
C LEU A 166 5.29 3.20 -13.25
N PRO A 167 4.91 2.45 -12.21
CA PRO A 167 4.25 1.17 -12.42
C PRO A 167 2.87 1.41 -13.04
N ALA A 168 2.53 0.61 -14.03
CA ALA A 168 1.30 0.84 -14.81
C ALA A 168 0.07 0.13 -14.22
N ALA A 169 0.25 -0.84 -13.31
CA ALA A 169 -0.83 -1.55 -12.64
C ALA A 169 -0.40 -2.09 -11.26
N ALA A 170 -1.35 -2.14 -10.31
CA ALA A 170 -1.15 -2.78 -9.02
C ALA A 170 -2.43 -3.44 -8.48
N LEU A 171 -2.25 -4.49 -7.69
CA LEU A 171 -3.27 -5.00 -6.77
C LEU A 171 -3.03 -4.36 -5.40
N CYS A 172 -4.10 -4.01 -4.67
CA CYS A 172 -4.02 -3.46 -3.32
C CYS A 172 -4.97 -4.20 -2.38
N TYR A 173 -4.41 -4.94 -1.44
CA TYR A 173 -5.16 -5.63 -0.39
C TYR A 173 -5.33 -4.69 0.80
N VAL A 174 -6.57 -4.53 1.27
CA VAL A 174 -6.89 -3.54 2.31
C VAL A 174 -7.62 -4.15 3.51
N TRP A 175 -7.36 -3.56 4.68
CA TRP A 175 -8.26 -3.65 5.83
C TRP A 175 -9.22 -2.46 5.80
N GLY A 176 -10.47 -2.74 5.44
CA GLY A 176 -11.52 -1.72 5.24
C GLY A 176 -12.51 -1.62 6.40
N HIS A 177 -13.61 -0.92 6.16
CA HIS A 177 -14.73 -0.84 7.11
C HIS A 177 -16.12 -0.94 6.43
N ALA A 178 -16.39 -0.13 5.41
CA ALA A 178 -17.74 -0.05 4.81
C ALA A 178 -18.14 -1.28 3.99
N GLN A 179 -17.17 -1.95 3.34
CA GLN A 179 -17.44 -3.10 2.47
C GLN A 179 -17.11 -4.43 3.17
N PRO A 180 -17.87 -5.51 2.90
CA PRO A 180 -17.54 -6.83 3.41
C PRO A 180 -16.27 -7.38 2.78
N VAL A 181 -15.63 -8.33 3.47
CA VAL A 181 -14.47 -9.10 2.96
C VAL A 181 -14.80 -9.73 1.60
N GLY A 182 -13.82 -9.71 0.69
CA GLY A 182 -13.96 -10.18 -0.70
C GLY A 182 -14.50 -9.12 -1.66
N SER A 183 -14.97 -7.97 -1.18
CA SER A 183 -15.35 -6.86 -2.05
C SER A 183 -14.15 -6.35 -2.83
N THR A 184 -14.38 -5.94 -4.07
CA THR A 184 -13.36 -5.34 -4.93
C THR A 184 -13.85 -4.05 -5.57
N ALA A 185 -12.94 -3.11 -5.80
CA ALA A 185 -13.21 -1.84 -6.47
C ALA A 185 -11.95 -1.32 -7.15
N TRP A 186 -12.11 -0.45 -8.15
CA TRP A 186 -11.00 0.38 -8.62
C TRP A 186 -10.74 1.49 -7.61
N ASN A 187 -9.47 1.84 -7.41
CA ASN A 187 -9.14 2.98 -6.57
C ASN A 187 -9.83 4.25 -7.09
N PRO A 188 -10.45 5.08 -6.23
CA PRO A 188 -11.25 6.21 -6.69
C PRO A 188 -10.41 7.35 -7.31
N TYR A 189 -9.08 7.32 -7.16
CA TYR A 189 -8.14 8.26 -7.77
C TYR A 189 -7.49 7.73 -9.06
N THR A 190 -7.50 6.41 -9.31
CA THR A 190 -6.89 5.80 -10.49
C THR A 190 -7.53 4.47 -10.86
N ASP A 191 -7.67 4.25 -12.17
CA ASP A 191 -8.04 2.98 -12.79
C ASP A 191 -6.90 1.94 -12.86
N ARG A 192 -5.74 2.22 -12.25
CA ARG A 192 -4.56 1.33 -12.30
C ARG A 192 -4.37 0.48 -11.05
N VAL A 193 -5.15 0.74 -10.01
CA VAL A 193 -5.05 0.01 -8.74
C VAL A 193 -6.37 -0.68 -8.50
N ARG A 194 -6.35 -2.01 -8.53
CA ARG A 194 -7.50 -2.82 -8.12
C ARG A 194 -7.39 -3.12 -6.64
N MET A 195 -8.38 -2.67 -5.89
CA MET A 195 -8.46 -2.87 -4.44
C MET A 195 -9.30 -4.10 -4.10
N VAL A 196 -8.87 -4.85 -3.08
CA VAL A 196 -9.52 -6.07 -2.59
C VAL A 196 -9.57 -6.02 -1.06
N VAL A 197 -10.77 -6.16 -0.49
CA VAL A 197 -10.99 -6.16 0.97
C VAL A 197 -10.65 -7.53 1.54
N MET A 198 -9.65 -7.58 2.42
CA MET A 198 -9.18 -8.83 3.04
C MET A 198 -9.68 -9.00 4.48
N ASP A 199 -9.82 -7.90 5.21
CA ASP A 199 -10.52 -7.81 6.48
C ASP A 199 -11.37 -6.54 6.51
N SER A 200 -12.44 -6.55 7.32
CA SER A 200 -13.36 -5.41 7.41
C SER A 200 -13.90 -5.23 8.82
N GLY A 201 -13.91 -3.97 9.27
CA GLY A 201 -14.40 -3.56 10.58
C GLY A 201 -13.52 -4.06 11.73
N ASP A 202 -14.05 -3.93 12.95
CA ASP A 202 -13.30 -4.19 14.19
C ASP A 202 -13.41 -5.64 14.70
N ALA A 203 -14.23 -6.48 14.06
CA ALA A 203 -14.49 -7.85 14.55
C ALA A 203 -13.22 -8.70 14.72
N ARG A 204 -12.18 -8.41 13.93
CA ARG A 204 -10.87 -9.07 13.97
C ARG A 204 -9.72 -8.16 14.41
N ALA A 205 -10.01 -6.91 14.75
CA ALA A 205 -9.00 -5.97 15.23
C ALA A 205 -8.35 -6.48 16.53
N GLY A 206 -7.08 -6.12 16.73
CA GLY A 206 -6.24 -6.60 17.83
C GLY A 206 -5.73 -8.04 17.68
N ARG A 207 -6.02 -8.72 16.56
CA ARG A 207 -5.58 -10.11 16.31
C ARG A 207 -4.86 -10.24 14.98
N TRP A 208 -3.79 -11.03 14.94
CA TRP A 208 -3.12 -11.36 13.68
C TRP A 208 -4.05 -12.12 12.74
N GLN A 209 -4.20 -11.60 11.52
CA GLN A 209 -4.87 -12.26 10.42
C GLN A 209 -3.82 -12.73 9.41
N ARG A 210 -3.94 -13.99 8.99
CA ARG A 210 -3.09 -14.60 7.95
C ARG A 210 -3.88 -14.68 6.66
N HIS A 211 -3.25 -14.27 5.57
CA HIS A 211 -3.85 -14.23 4.25
C HIS A 211 -2.97 -14.94 3.24
N GLN A 212 -3.62 -15.49 2.23
CA GLN A 212 -3.01 -16.09 1.06
C GLN A 212 -3.85 -15.75 -0.17
N ARG A 213 -3.20 -15.30 -1.25
CA ARG A 213 -3.86 -14.97 -2.52
C ARG A 213 -3.09 -15.53 -3.70
N ASN A 214 -3.84 -15.95 -4.72
CA ASN A 214 -3.29 -16.27 -6.02
C ASN A 214 -3.28 -14.99 -6.86
N LEU A 215 -2.09 -14.41 -7.05
CA LEU A 215 -1.90 -13.18 -7.80
C LEU A 215 -2.31 -13.33 -9.27
N ALA A 216 -2.14 -14.52 -9.86
CA ALA A 216 -2.53 -14.76 -11.25
C ALA A 216 -4.05 -14.67 -11.42
N GLN A 217 -4.80 -15.22 -10.46
CA GLN A 217 -6.27 -15.12 -10.45
C GLN A 217 -6.70 -13.67 -10.23
N ASP A 218 -6.16 -13.00 -9.22
CA ASP A 218 -6.51 -11.61 -8.91
C ASP A 218 -6.17 -10.67 -10.06
N TRP A 219 -5.05 -10.91 -10.74
CA TRP A 219 -4.68 -10.20 -11.97
C TRP A 219 -5.69 -10.44 -13.09
N ALA A 220 -6.04 -11.70 -13.36
CA ALA A 220 -6.96 -12.04 -14.43
C ALA A 220 -8.35 -11.42 -14.23
N GLU A 221 -8.84 -11.40 -12.99
CA GLU A 221 -10.11 -10.75 -12.62
C GLU A 221 -10.06 -9.22 -12.75
N ALA A 222 -8.92 -8.61 -12.47
CA ALA A 222 -8.75 -7.16 -12.46
C ALA A 222 -8.44 -6.56 -13.84
N PHE A 223 -7.42 -7.11 -14.50
CA PHE A 223 -6.80 -6.54 -15.70
C PHE A 223 -6.91 -7.45 -16.92
N GLY A 224 -7.18 -8.74 -16.71
CA GLY A 224 -7.15 -9.75 -17.78
C GLY A 224 -5.76 -9.96 -18.36
N GLY A 225 -5.68 -10.82 -19.38
CA GLY A 225 -4.42 -11.16 -20.05
C GLY A 225 -3.38 -11.83 -19.13
N PRO A 226 -2.14 -12.04 -19.62
CA PRO A 226 -1.10 -12.68 -18.83
C PRO A 226 -0.50 -11.72 -17.80
N MET A 227 -0.44 -12.17 -16.55
CA MET A 227 0.13 -11.44 -15.42
C MET A 227 1.61 -11.07 -15.67
N PRO A 228 2.00 -9.80 -15.53
CA PRO A 228 3.39 -9.37 -15.62
C PRO A 228 4.22 -9.81 -14.42
N ARG A 229 5.52 -9.52 -14.46
CA ARG A 229 6.43 -9.73 -13.33
C ARG A 229 6.05 -8.85 -12.15
N VAL A 230 6.29 -9.35 -10.93
CA VAL A 230 6.15 -8.54 -9.71
C VAL A 230 7.41 -7.70 -9.55
N ALA A 231 7.25 -6.39 -9.69
CA ALA A 231 8.29 -5.36 -9.54
C ALA A 231 8.52 -4.93 -8.09
N GLY A 232 7.56 -5.22 -7.20
CA GLY A 232 7.70 -4.91 -5.79
C GLY A 232 6.47 -5.19 -4.96
N LEU A 233 6.69 -5.19 -3.64
CA LEU A 233 5.64 -5.22 -2.63
C LEU A 233 5.74 -3.96 -1.79
N ALA A 234 4.63 -3.33 -1.47
CA ALA A 234 4.60 -2.21 -0.54
C ALA A 234 3.56 -2.39 0.56
N VAL A 235 3.93 -2.06 1.79
CA VAL A 235 3.01 -2.06 2.94
C VAL A 235 2.83 -0.65 3.49
N GLY A 236 1.68 -0.36 4.06
CA GLY A 236 1.38 0.95 4.62
C GLY A 236 0.08 1.00 5.41
N ALA A 237 -0.14 2.15 6.05
CA ALA A 237 -1.38 2.55 6.67
C ALA A 237 -1.68 4.00 6.27
N ASP A 238 -2.95 4.34 6.17
CA ASP A 238 -3.40 5.61 5.59
C ASP A 238 -4.51 6.23 6.42
N THR A 239 -4.30 7.47 6.87
CA THR A 239 -5.25 8.23 7.71
C THR A 239 -5.35 9.70 7.30
N ASP A 240 -4.84 10.06 6.12
CA ASP A 240 -4.71 11.47 5.73
C ASP A 240 -6.04 12.10 5.29
N ASN A 241 -7.07 11.30 4.96
CA ASN A 241 -8.39 11.80 4.56
C ASN A 241 -9.34 11.99 5.75
N THR A 242 -9.26 11.14 6.78
CA THR A 242 -10.25 11.05 7.86
C THR A 242 -9.82 11.72 9.16
N SER A 243 -8.58 12.22 9.25
CA SER A 243 -7.98 12.73 10.50
C SER A 243 -7.94 11.73 11.66
N ASP A 244 -8.13 10.44 11.35
CA ASP A 244 -8.12 9.36 12.31
C ASP A 244 -6.68 8.92 12.64
N ARG A 245 -6.55 7.88 13.46
CA ARG A 245 -5.28 7.24 13.80
C ARG A 245 -5.43 5.73 13.84
N VAL A 246 -4.38 5.04 13.42
CA VAL A 246 -4.32 3.58 13.46
C VAL A 246 -2.89 3.11 13.71
N THR A 247 -2.77 2.05 14.48
CA THR A 247 -1.54 1.27 14.59
C THR A 247 -1.70 -0.03 13.83
N THR A 248 -0.76 -0.30 12.95
CA THR A 248 -0.79 -1.47 12.07
C THR A 248 0.52 -2.20 12.19
N TRP A 249 0.44 -3.53 12.23
CA TRP A 249 1.60 -4.41 12.26
C TRP A 249 1.60 -5.30 11.03
N PHE A 250 2.78 -5.47 10.43
CA PHE A 250 3.02 -6.40 9.33
C PHE A 250 4.06 -7.43 9.77
N GLY A 251 3.72 -8.71 9.61
CA GLY A 251 4.71 -9.78 9.66
C GLY A 251 5.37 -9.97 8.30
N ASP A 252 6.18 -11.02 8.18
CA ASP A 252 6.84 -11.35 6.92
C ASP A 252 5.83 -11.60 5.78
N LEU A 253 6.29 -11.28 4.58
CA LEU A 253 5.59 -11.51 3.32
C LEU A 253 6.37 -12.54 2.52
N GLU A 254 5.67 -13.39 1.79
CA GLU A 254 6.27 -14.47 1.02
C GLU A 254 5.59 -14.62 -0.35
N LEU A 255 6.41 -14.84 -1.38
CA LEU A 255 5.96 -15.28 -2.69
C LEU A 255 6.42 -16.73 -2.91
N SER A 256 5.47 -17.63 -3.19
CA SER A 256 5.72 -19.07 -3.32
C SER A 256 5.11 -19.66 -4.59
N ALA A 257 5.65 -20.80 -5.03
CA ALA A 257 5.17 -21.53 -6.19
C ALA A 257 3.86 -22.28 -5.92
N THR A 258 3.67 -22.74 -4.69
CA THR A 258 2.51 -23.50 -4.24
C THR A 258 1.72 -22.74 -3.18
N PRO A 259 0.41 -23.02 -3.03
CA PRO A 259 -0.30 -22.59 -1.84
C PRO A 259 0.34 -23.23 -0.60
N GLY A 260 0.38 -22.49 0.50
CA GLY A 260 0.83 -22.98 1.81
C GLY A 260 -0.31 -23.48 2.69
#